data_AF-A0ABC8BQJ5-F1
#
_entry.id   AF-A0ABC8BQJ5-F1
#
_cell.length_a   1.000
_cell.length_b   1.000
_cell.length_c   1.000
_cell.angle_alpha   90.00
_cell.angle_beta   90.00
_cell.angle_gamma   90.00
#
_symmetry.space_group_name_H-M   'P 1'
#
loop_
_entity.id
_entity.type
_entity.pdbx_description
1 polymer ?
#
loop_
_entity_poly.entity_id
_entity_poly.type
_entity_poly.pdbx_seq_one_letter_code
_entity_poly.pdbx_strand_id
1 'polypeptide(L)'
;MNRSKRSDVFPTTALPVAPGVLAIATAWWHPVRGHMDCPAHPLLSAHARRAGYTVDARRWEEKAVNGDDRGPAATTVVAVSYERPEGGHRGLALAARSEDGPAVAFAHRQIASWQAVLRTRRLLYVSEGAAPSGAPTAEVRSAASPAPPQASVPSQGKQGPGQGGRTGEPGGGAWLPCGCSAGSGCLSASFAERSLHRSVGRGDEVVVVGAPAPGTGGGWPHRAPDAALKRATTLAQAEALTVKDPERFAFVVAPGAVVSEAAGILRVLRRRFPRLRGQHPWEWCCTTDDLDTAVGSVLAQSDALLVTGGGDSPLVRTALVRAAGSGVRVREVTSLDRLRPEDVDGATITLLHTATGTGTDPAGAGQGPGAWPGPEDGPAREVARVLDGLGPTGHVLRTVRSTHLLSDRGAHEPA
;
A
#
# COMPACT_ATOMS: atom_id res chain seq x y z
N MET A 1 -15.84 6.43 20.10
CA MET A 1 -16.75 7.54 19.77
C MET A 1 -16.18 8.81 20.37
N ASN A 2 -15.99 9.85 19.55
CA ASN A 2 -15.38 11.11 19.99
C ASN A 2 -16.40 11.90 20.83
N ARG A 3 -16.33 11.80 22.17
CA ARG A 3 -17.29 12.42 23.10
C ARG A 3 -17.36 13.95 22.98
N SER A 4 -16.35 14.58 22.36
CA SER A 4 -16.26 16.01 22.11
C SER A 4 -16.88 16.47 20.78
N LYS A 5 -17.46 15.57 19.98
CA LYS A 5 -18.08 15.93 18.70
C LYS A 5 -19.29 16.85 18.91
N ARG A 6 -19.33 17.97 18.19
CA ARG A 6 -20.45 18.92 18.17
C ARG A 6 -20.77 19.29 16.73
N SER A 7 -22.04 19.27 16.37
CA SER A 7 -22.53 19.62 15.03
C SER A 7 -23.40 20.86 15.17
N ASP A 8 -23.08 21.88 14.39
CA ASP A 8 -23.66 23.20 14.51
C ASP A 8 -24.14 23.68 13.15
N VAL A 9 -25.31 24.32 13.14
CA VAL A 9 -25.89 24.98 11.98
C VAL A 9 -26.33 26.35 12.44
N PHE A 10 -25.82 27.39 11.79
CA PHE A 10 -26.17 28.76 12.18
C PHE A 10 -26.12 29.69 10.96
N PRO A 11 -26.99 30.72 10.94
CA PRO A 11 -26.94 31.76 9.94
C PRO A 11 -25.84 32.77 10.27
N THR A 12 -25.27 33.38 9.26
CA THR A 12 -24.40 34.56 9.35
C THR A 12 -24.68 35.50 8.18
N THR A 13 -24.56 36.79 8.40
CA THR A 13 -24.71 37.83 7.37
C THR A 13 -23.37 38.46 6.99
N ALA A 14 -22.32 38.20 7.77
CA ALA A 14 -20.98 38.75 7.57
C ALA A 14 -20.06 37.87 6.69
N LEU A 15 -20.50 36.66 6.32
CA LEU A 15 -19.77 35.78 5.40
C LEU A 15 -20.38 35.90 3.99
N PRO A 16 -19.80 36.70 3.08
CA PRO A 16 -20.32 36.83 1.72
C PRO A 16 -20.08 35.54 0.93
N VAL A 17 -21.17 34.98 0.40
CA VAL A 17 -21.15 33.84 -0.52
C VAL A 17 -21.95 34.21 -1.78
N ALA A 18 -21.32 34.09 -2.94
CA ALA A 18 -21.98 34.37 -4.22
C ALA A 18 -22.98 33.24 -4.58
N PRO A 19 -24.02 33.52 -5.38
CA PRO A 19 -24.93 32.49 -5.88
C PRO A 19 -24.18 31.38 -6.64
N GLY A 20 -24.53 30.12 -6.40
CA GLY A 20 -23.88 28.96 -7.05
C GLY A 20 -22.46 28.65 -6.55
N VAL A 21 -21.99 29.32 -5.49
CA VAL A 21 -20.70 29.09 -4.85
C VAL A 21 -20.88 28.39 -3.50
N LEU A 22 -20.05 27.38 -3.24
CA LEU A 22 -19.86 26.81 -1.91
C LEU A 22 -18.58 27.37 -1.30
N ALA A 23 -18.73 28.10 -0.20
CA ALA A 23 -17.61 28.51 0.62
C ALA A 23 -17.19 27.35 1.53
N ILE A 24 -15.89 27.06 1.58
CA ILE A 24 -15.31 25.99 2.39
C ILE A 24 -14.21 26.58 3.26
N ALA A 25 -14.29 26.35 4.57
CA ALA A 25 -13.30 26.88 5.48
C ALA A 25 -12.00 26.08 5.40
N THR A 26 -10.85 26.76 5.22
CA THR A 26 -9.53 26.16 5.45
C THR A 26 -9.13 26.24 6.93
N ALA A 27 -9.61 27.29 7.59
CA ALA A 27 -9.65 27.51 9.04
C ALA A 27 -10.79 28.51 9.32
N TRP A 28 -11.38 28.49 10.51
CA TRP A 28 -12.44 29.43 10.89
C TRP A 28 -12.53 29.65 12.40
N TRP A 29 -13.32 30.64 12.82
CA TRP A 29 -13.67 30.86 14.23
C TRP A 29 -15.08 30.33 14.53
N HIS A 30 -15.18 29.33 15.40
CA HIS A 30 -16.44 28.81 15.89
C HIS A 30 -16.97 29.70 17.03
N PRO A 31 -18.27 30.06 17.07
CA PRO A 31 -18.83 30.98 18.08
C PRO A 31 -18.56 30.57 19.53
N VAL A 32 -18.51 29.27 19.81
CA VAL A 32 -18.34 28.72 21.17
C VAL A 32 -16.94 28.14 21.39
N ARG A 33 -16.26 27.70 20.33
CA ARG A 33 -15.02 26.91 20.41
C ARG A 33 -13.78 27.70 19.99
N GLY A 34 -13.96 28.95 19.58
CA GLY A 34 -12.87 29.78 19.09
C GLY A 34 -12.26 29.20 17.81
N HIS A 35 -10.95 29.32 17.67
CA HIS A 35 -10.25 28.96 16.44
C HIS A 35 -10.31 27.46 16.10
N MET A 36 -10.62 27.16 14.84
CA MET A 36 -10.74 25.84 14.24
C MET A 36 -9.83 25.73 13.02
N ASP A 37 -9.07 24.63 12.91
CA ASP A 37 -8.44 24.24 11.65
C ASP A 37 -9.30 23.22 10.87
N CYS A 38 -9.16 23.22 9.55
CA CYS A 38 -9.87 22.30 8.65
C CYS A 38 -8.92 21.59 7.68
N PRO A 39 -8.08 20.64 8.13
CA PRO A 39 -7.14 19.95 7.24
C PRO A 39 -7.83 19.17 6.11
N ALA A 40 -9.08 18.72 6.34
CA ALA A 40 -9.89 17.99 5.37
C ALA A 40 -10.70 18.90 4.40
N HIS A 41 -10.48 20.21 4.38
CA HIS A 41 -11.11 21.09 3.37
C HIS A 41 -10.85 20.67 1.90
N PRO A 42 -9.70 20.06 1.52
CA PRO A 42 -9.49 19.63 0.14
C PRO A 42 -10.47 18.52 -0.27
N LEU A 43 -10.85 17.65 0.67
CA LEU A 43 -11.86 16.61 0.46
C LEU A 43 -13.22 17.21 0.15
N LEU A 44 -13.68 18.16 0.98
CA LEU A 44 -14.94 18.86 0.78
C LEU A 44 -14.94 19.62 -0.55
N SER A 45 -13.81 20.26 -0.88
CA SER A 45 -13.61 20.97 -2.14
C SER A 45 -13.72 20.05 -3.35
N ALA A 46 -13.08 18.87 -3.29
CA ALA A 46 -13.12 17.90 -4.37
C ALA A 46 -14.55 17.35 -4.59
N HIS A 47 -15.27 17.05 -3.51
CA HIS A 47 -16.67 16.60 -3.58
C HIS A 47 -17.61 17.69 -4.10
N ALA A 48 -17.43 18.94 -3.68
CA ALA A 48 -18.21 20.08 -4.17
C ALA A 48 -18.01 20.34 -5.67
N ARG A 49 -16.75 20.33 -6.14
CA ARG A 49 -16.42 20.46 -7.57
C ARG A 49 -17.02 19.33 -8.40
N ARG A 50 -16.92 18.09 -7.92
CA ARG A 50 -17.54 16.93 -8.58
C ARG A 50 -19.06 17.04 -8.69
N ALA A 51 -19.70 17.68 -7.71
CA ALA A 51 -21.13 17.94 -7.73
C ALA A 51 -21.53 19.15 -8.59
N GLY A 52 -20.57 19.82 -9.24
CA GLY A 52 -20.82 20.93 -10.16
C GLY A 52 -20.81 22.32 -9.52
N TYR A 53 -20.43 22.44 -8.25
CA TYR A 53 -20.35 23.75 -7.58
C TYR A 53 -19.01 24.44 -7.82
N THR A 54 -19.06 25.77 -7.92
CA THR A 54 -17.86 26.60 -7.79
C THR A 54 -17.43 26.61 -6.32
N VAL A 55 -16.14 26.38 -6.05
CA VAL A 55 -15.61 26.27 -4.69
C VAL A 55 -14.76 27.48 -4.36
N ASP A 56 -15.05 28.05 -3.18
CA ASP A 56 -14.32 29.17 -2.59
C ASP A 56 -13.72 28.71 -1.25
N ALA A 57 -12.52 28.13 -1.33
CA ALA A 57 -11.80 27.60 -0.19
C ALA A 57 -10.89 28.68 0.39
N ARG A 58 -11.21 29.20 1.58
CA ARG A 58 -10.44 30.25 2.25
C ARG A 58 -10.54 30.18 3.77
N ARG A 59 -9.69 30.94 4.45
CA ARG A 59 -9.84 31.17 5.90
C ARG A 59 -11.03 32.09 6.15
N TRP A 60 -11.83 31.79 7.18
CA TRP A 60 -12.90 32.66 7.64
C TRP A 60 -12.47 33.35 8.94
N GLU A 61 -12.34 34.67 8.91
CA GLU A 61 -12.00 35.45 10.10
C GLU A 61 -13.17 35.50 11.09
N GLU A 62 -12.89 35.76 12.36
CA GLU A 62 -13.90 35.85 13.42
C GLU A 62 -15.06 36.78 13.04
N LYS A 63 -14.75 37.98 12.55
CA LYS A 63 -15.75 38.96 12.13
C LYS A 63 -16.64 38.46 10.99
N ALA A 64 -16.11 37.62 10.11
CA ALA A 64 -16.89 37.08 8.99
C ALA A 64 -17.89 36.01 9.44
N VAL A 65 -17.62 35.32 10.55
CA VAL A 65 -18.49 34.24 11.06
C VAL A 65 -19.44 34.77 12.14
N ASN A 66 -18.92 35.56 13.08
CA ASN A 66 -19.61 36.02 14.29
C ASN A 66 -20.07 37.49 14.22
N GLY A 67 -19.74 38.21 13.14
CA GLY A 67 -20.15 39.60 12.96
C GLY A 67 -21.62 39.74 12.57
N ASP A 68 -22.22 40.85 12.98
CA ASP A 68 -23.55 41.29 12.56
C ASP A 68 -23.40 42.45 11.56
N ASP A 69 -23.06 42.11 10.32
CA ASP A 69 -23.25 43.03 9.20
C ASP A 69 -24.71 42.87 8.79
N ARG A 70 -25.55 43.90 8.97
CA ARG A 70 -26.99 43.88 8.58
C ARG A 70 -27.21 43.85 7.06
N GLY A 71 -26.40 43.07 6.33
CA GLY A 71 -26.43 42.88 4.90
C GLY A 71 -27.61 42.01 4.45
N PRO A 72 -27.98 42.08 3.16
CA PRO A 72 -29.26 41.57 2.66
C PRO A 72 -29.32 40.05 2.40
N ALA A 73 -28.20 39.34 2.37
CA ALA A 73 -28.16 37.90 2.03
C ALA A 73 -27.62 37.07 3.19
N ALA A 74 -28.51 36.32 3.85
CA ALA A 74 -28.11 35.37 4.87
C ALA A 74 -27.33 34.20 4.25
N THR A 75 -26.24 33.81 4.90
CA THR A 75 -25.43 32.63 4.59
C THR A 75 -25.68 31.59 5.67
N THR A 76 -25.95 30.35 5.30
CA THR A 76 -26.07 29.23 6.23
C THR A 76 -24.72 28.53 6.34
N VAL A 77 -24.19 28.44 7.56
CA VAL A 77 -22.99 27.67 7.88
C VAL A 77 -23.40 26.33 8.46
N VAL A 78 -22.85 25.24 7.92
CA VAL A 78 -22.99 23.88 8.42
C VAL A 78 -21.61 23.39 8.84
N ALA A 79 -21.43 23.05 10.11
CA ALA A 79 -20.15 22.67 10.65
C ALA A 79 -20.23 21.46 11.59
N VAL A 80 -19.11 20.75 11.70
CA VAL A 80 -18.87 19.77 12.77
C VAL A 80 -17.49 20.04 13.36
N SER A 81 -17.39 19.98 14.68
CA SER A 81 -16.16 20.24 15.43
C SER A 81 -15.91 19.16 16.49
N TYR A 82 -14.64 18.97 16.86
CA TYR A 82 -14.22 18.10 17.95
C TYR A 82 -12.97 18.66 18.63
N GLU A 83 -12.71 18.20 19.86
CA GLU A 83 -11.49 18.53 20.62
C GLU A 83 -10.35 17.60 20.25
N ARG A 84 -9.14 18.15 20.17
CA ARG A 84 -7.92 17.38 19.91
C ARG A 84 -7.31 16.88 21.24
N PRO A 85 -6.70 15.69 21.26
CA PRO A 85 -5.98 15.20 22.44
C PRO A 85 -4.88 16.14 22.92
N GLU A 86 -4.23 16.86 21.98
CA GLU A 86 -3.14 17.80 22.25
C GLU A 86 -3.65 19.21 22.63
N GLY A 87 -4.96 19.40 22.73
CA GLY A 87 -5.61 20.67 23.02
C GLY A 87 -6.06 21.46 21.77
N GLY A 88 -7.05 22.33 21.97
CA GLY A 88 -7.71 23.08 20.91
C GLY A 88 -8.75 22.26 20.15
N HIS A 89 -9.28 22.83 19.07
CA HIS A 89 -10.42 22.28 18.33
C HIS A 89 -10.13 22.17 16.83
N ARG A 90 -10.76 21.19 16.19
CA ARG A 90 -10.67 20.89 14.75
C ARG A 90 -12.03 20.52 14.18
N GLY A 91 -12.26 20.77 12.90
CA GLY A 91 -13.56 20.44 12.31
C GLY A 91 -13.62 20.50 10.80
N LEU A 92 -14.84 20.31 10.29
CA LEU A 92 -15.25 20.60 8.92
C LEU A 92 -16.31 21.72 8.90
N ALA A 93 -16.24 22.64 7.94
CA ALA A 93 -17.28 23.65 7.74
C ALA A 93 -17.50 23.99 6.26
N LEU A 94 -18.77 24.06 5.88
CA LEU A 94 -19.26 24.53 4.57
C LEU A 94 -20.26 25.66 4.79
N ALA A 95 -20.30 26.60 3.86
CA ALA A 95 -21.26 27.69 3.85
C ALA A 95 -21.84 27.90 2.45
N ALA A 96 -23.14 28.17 2.41
CA ALA A 96 -23.89 28.47 1.20
C ALA A 96 -24.86 29.62 1.48
N ARG A 97 -25.31 30.34 0.45
CA ARG A 97 -26.42 31.29 0.60
C ARG A 97 -27.65 30.55 1.14
N SER A 98 -28.31 31.12 2.14
CA SER A 98 -29.46 30.47 2.81
C SER A 98 -30.65 30.22 1.87
N GLU A 99 -30.80 31.02 0.82
CA GLU A 99 -31.83 30.85 -0.20
C GLU A 99 -31.48 29.79 -1.26
N ASP A 100 -30.21 29.37 -1.37
CA ASP A 100 -29.76 28.32 -2.27
C ASP A 100 -29.99 26.94 -1.63
N GLY A 101 -31.26 26.51 -1.64
CA GLY A 101 -31.70 25.24 -1.04
C GLY A 101 -30.88 24.02 -1.46
N PRO A 102 -30.57 23.81 -2.76
CA PRO A 102 -29.69 22.72 -3.21
C PRO A 102 -28.28 22.76 -2.61
N ALA A 103 -27.64 23.94 -2.56
CA ALA A 103 -26.30 24.10 -1.98
C ALA A 103 -26.30 23.87 -0.46
N VAL A 104 -27.30 24.40 0.26
CA VAL A 104 -27.49 24.15 1.70
C VAL A 104 -27.71 22.67 1.97
N ALA A 105 -28.59 22.01 1.21
CA ALA A 105 -28.83 20.57 1.36
C ALA A 105 -27.57 19.74 1.06
N PHE A 106 -26.76 20.16 0.08
CA PHE A 106 -25.46 19.53 -0.19
C PHE A 106 -24.50 19.68 1.01
N ALA A 107 -24.37 20.88 1.58
CA ALA A 107 -23.54 21.13 2.76
C ALA A 107 -23.94 20.24 3.94
N HIS A 108 -25.25 20.15 4.23
CA HIS A 108 -25.78 19.23 5.25
C HIS A 108 -25.40 17.78 4.99
N ARG A 109 -25.58 17.27 3.77
CA ARG A 109 -25.24 15.88 3.43
C ARG A 109 -23.74 15.61 3.58
N GLN A 110 -22.88 16.52 3.13
CA GLN A 110 -21.43 16.37 3.25
C GLN A 110 -20.98 16.35 4.71
N ILE A 111 -21.41 17.32 5.52
CA ILE A 111 -21.08 17.33 6.94
C ILE A 111 -21.64 16.07 7.62
N ALA A 112 -22.88 15.65 7.28
CA ALA A 112 -23.50 14.46 7.83
C ALA A 112 -22.74 13.16 7.49
N SER A 113 -22.26 13.03 6.25
CA SER A 113 -21.53 11.84 5.81
C SER A 113 -20.15 11.73 6.46
N TRP A 114 -19.41 12.84 6.51
CA TRP A 114 -18.05 12.84 7.07
C TRP A 114 -18.05 12.84 8.60
N GLN A 115 -19.06 13.44 9.25
CA GLN A 115 -19.17 13.38 10.72
C GLN A 115 -19.40 11.96 11.26
N ALA A 116 -19.99 11.08 10.45
CA ALA A 116 -20.28 9.70 10.83
C ALA A 116 -19.00 8.89 11.04
N VAL A 117 -17.93 9.29 10.35
CA VAL A 117 -16.62 8.63 10.39
C VAL A 117 -15.59 9.45 11.16
N LEU A 118 -15.99 10.43 11.99
CA LEU A 118 -15.06 11.13 12.87
C LEU A 118 -14.63 10.24 14.04
N ARG A 119 -13.36 9.83 14.07
CA ARG A 119 -12.82 8.94 15.11
C ARG A 119 -11.30 9.00 15.19
N THR A 120 -10.76 8.57 16.31
CA THR A 120 -9.32 8.33 16.45
C THR A 120 -8.91 7.17 15.54
N ARG A 121 -7.80 7.34 14.82
CA ARG A 121 -7.27 6.35 13.87
C ARG A 121 -5.75 6.17 13.98
N ARG A 122 -5.28 5.05 13.46
CA ARG A 122 -3.87 4.77 13.16
C ARG A 122 -3.70 4.66 11.65
N LEU A 123 -2.74 5.40 11.10
CA LEU A 123 -2.28 5.25 9.72
C LEU A 123 -0.98 4.47 9.69
N LEU A 124 -1.00 3.32 9.02
CA LEU A 124 0.16 2.49 8.79
C LEU A 124 0.72 2.80 7.40
N TYR A 125 2.01 3.06 7.33
CA TYR A 125 2.72 3.27 6.08
C TYR A 125 3.67 2.10 5.88
N VAL A 126 3.73 1.59 4.66
CA VAL A 126 4.77 0.63 4.27
C VAL A 126 5.64 1.28 3.22
N SER A 127 6.94 1.34 3.48
CA SER A 127 7.93 1.81 2.50
C SER A 127 8.97 0.73 2.25
N GLU A 128 9.38 0.61 0.99
CA GLU A 128 10.60 -0.10 0.61
C GLU A 128 11.77 0.86 0.86
N GLY A 129 12.67 0.51 1.78
CA GLY A 129 13.89 1.28 2.03
C GLY A 129 15.07 0.59 1.36
N ALA A 130 15.85 1.32 0.55
CA ALA A 130 17.20 0.88 0.25
C ALA A 130 17.99 0.83 1.56
N ALA A 131 18.73 -0.25 1.82
CA ALA A 131 19.62 -0.30 2.97
C ALA A 131 20.70 0.78 2.81
N PRO A 132 20.99 1.60 3.84
CA PRO A 132 22.17 2.44 3.80
C PRO A 132 23.41 1.53 3.69
N SER A 133 24.35 1.88 2.81
CA SER A 133 25.63 1.17 2.70
C SER A 133 26.33 1.17 4.08
N GLY A 134 26.42 0.01 4.74
CA GLY A 134 27.25 -0.17 5.94
C GLY A 134 26.55 -0.38 7.30
N ALA A 135 25.28 -0.80 7.37
CA ALA A 135 24.66 -1.10 8.68
C ALA A 135 24.96 -2.54 9.17
N PRO A 136 25.35 -2.74 10.46
CA PRO A 136 25.62 -4.07 11.01
C PRO A 136 24.33 -4.89 11.21
N THR A 137 24.42 -6.18 10.93
CA THR A 137 23.34 -7.18 11.04
C THR A 137 22.91 -7.39 12.49
N ALA A 138 21.64 -7.15 12.81
CA ALA A 138 21.03 -7.55 14.08
C ALA A 138 20.38 -8.93 13.96
N GLU A 139 20.65 -9.82 14.91
CA GLU A 139 20.11 -11.19 14.98
C GLU A 139 18.59 -11.21 15.21
N VAL A 140 17.88 -11.98 14.39
CA VAL A 140 16.43 -12.21 14.50
C VAL A 140 16.17 -13.42 15.40
N ARG A 141 15.48 -13.21 16.53
CA ARG A 141 14.86 -14.29 17.30
C ARG A 141 13.47 -14.60 16.74
N SER A 142 13.30 -15.83 16.27
CA SER A 142 12.06 -16.37 15.70
C SER A 142 10.95 -16.52 16.76
N ALA A 143 9.76 -16.00 16.46
CA ALA A 143 8.51 -16.39 17.12
C ALA A 143 7.62 -17.08 16.08
N ALA A 144 7.08 -18.24 16.45
CA ALA A 144 6.31 -19.11 15.56
C ALA A 144 4.99 -18.48 15.09
N SER A 145 4.73 -18.54 13.78
CA SER A 145 3.44 -18.15 13.16
C SER A 145 2.49 -19.35 12.99
N PRO A 146 1.17 -19.16 13.15
CA PRO A 146 0.16 -20.19 12.93
C PRO A 146 -0.18 -20.38 11.43
N ALA A 147 -0.74 -21.54 11.10
CA ALA A 147 -0.98 -22.01 9.73
C ALA A 147 -2.20 -21.33 9.03
N PRO A 148 -2.14 -21.09 7.69
CA PRO A 148 -3.24 -20.48 6.95
C PRO A 148 -4.28 -21.51 6.41
N PRO A 149 -5.54 -21.08 6.16
CA PRO A 149 -6.57 -21.91 5.56
C PRO A 149 -6.48 -21.97 4.03
N GLN A 150 -6.97 -23.06 3.45
CA GLN A 150 -6.96 -23.32 2.02
C GLN A 150 -8.16 -22.65 1.32
N ALA A 151 -7.89 -21.89 0.26
CA ALA A 151 -8.92 -21.45 -0.68
C ALA A 151 -8.45 -21.72 -2.12
N SER A 152 -9.33 -22.37 -2.89
CA SER A 152 -9.13 -22.69 -4.31
C SER A 152 -9.60 -21.49 -5.15
N VAL A 153 -8.75 -20.99 -6.05
CA VAL A 153 -9.09 -19.92 -7.00
C VAL A 153 -9.27 -20.53 -8.40
N PRO A 154 -10.37 -20.23 -9.13
CA PRO A 154 -10.64 -20.81 -10.44
C PRO A 154 -9.78 -20.20 -11.55
N SER A 155 -9.49 -21.00 -12.58
CA SER A 155 -8.72 -20.61 -13.77
C SER A 155 -9.53 -19.71 -14.71
N GLN A 156 -8.99 -18.53 -15.07
CA GLN A 156 -9.55 -17.72 -16.15
C GLN A 156 -8.71 -17.79 -17.43
N GLY A 157 -9.37 -18.24 -18.50
CA GLY A 157 -9.33 -17.78 -19.89
C GLY A 157 -8.01 -17.41 -20.56
N LYS A 158 -7.60 -18.25 -21.52
CA LYS A 158 -6.57 -17.98 -22.54
C LYS A 158 -6.91 -16.73 -23.38
N GLN A 159 -5.98 -15.78 -23.49
CA GLN A 159 -5.92 -14.84 -24.61
C GLN A 159 -4.83 -15.31 -25.59
N GLY A 160 -5.17 -15.30 -26.89
CA GLY A 160 -4.36 -15.77 -28.01
C GLY A 160 -3.19 -14.84 -28.40
N PRO A 161 -2.38 -15.24 -29.39
CA PRO A 161 -1.00 -14.78 -29.55
C PRO A 161 -0.89 -13.47 -30.34
N GLY A 162 -0.32 -12.44 -29.71
CA GLY A 162 0.19 -11.24 -30.38
C GLY A 162 1.68 -11.40 -30.68
N GLN A 163 2.05 -11.30 -31.96
CA GLN A 163 3.39 -11.50 -32.50
C GLN A 163 4.40 -10.44 -32.02
N GLY A 164 5.67 -10.86 -32.02
CA GLY A 164 6.81 -10.12 -31.48
C GLY A 164 7.18 -8.83 -32.21
N GLY A 165 7.69 -7.90 -31.42
CA GLY A 165 8.45 -6.73 -31.83
C GLY A 165 9.44 -6.37 -30.73
N ARG A 166 10.67 -6.89 -30.83
CA ARG A 166 11.81 -6.41 -30.03
C ARG A 166 12.21 -5.04 -30.57
N THR A 167 11.97 -4.01 -29.77
CA THR A 167 12.81 -2.80 -29.54
C THR A 167 11.97 -1.83 -28.71
N GLY A 168 12.00 -2.00 -27.39
CA GLY A 168 11.53 -1.01 -26.44
C GLY A 168 12.60 -0.89 -25.38
N GLU A 169 13.16 0.31 -25.22
CA GLU A 169 14.05 0.66 -24.12
C GLU A 169 13.41 0.23 -22.79
N PRO A 170 14.18 -0.28 -21.80
CA PRO A 170 13.61 -0.58 -20.50
C PRO A 170 13.22 0.75 -19.85
N GLY A 171 11.93 1.05 -19.84
CA GLY A 171 11.38 2.08 -18.97
C GLY A 171 11.89 1.80 -17.56
N GLY A 172 12.78 2.67 -17.08
CA GLY A 172 13.56 2.49 -15.86
C GLY A 172 12.68 2.46 -14.62
N GLY A 173 12.10 1.30 -14.31
CA GLY A 173 11.66 1.01 -12.95
C GLY A 173 12.88 0.89 -12.06
N ALA A 174 12.88 1.56 -10.91
CA ALA A 174 13.93 1.40 -9.89
C ALA A 174 14.02 -0.04 -9.36
N TRP A 175 12.95 -0.83 -9.55
CA TRP A 175 12.76 -2.16 -8.99
C TRP A 175 12.42 -3.20 -10.07
N LEU A 176 13.02 -4.38 -9.96
CA LEU A 176 12.55 -5.60 -10.58
C LEU A 176 11.18 -5.99 -10.00
N PRO A 177 10.37 -6.78 -10.73
CA PRO A 177 9.03 -7.10 -10.27
C PRO A 177 8.93 -7.81 -8.91
N CYS A 178 10.02 -8.45 -8.48
CA CYS A 178 10.14 -9.14 -7.19
C CYS A 178 10.50 -8.23 -6.00
N GLY A 179 10.75 -6.92 -6.22
CA GLY A 179 11.21 -5.98 -5.19
C GLY A 179 12.73 -5.77 -5.13
N CYS A 180 13.51 -6.44 -5.98
CA CYS A 180 14.97 -6.24 -6.05
C CYS A 180 15.31 -4.96 -6.84
N SER A 181 16.44 -4.30 -6.58
CA SER A 181 16.88 -3.16 -7.39
C SER A 181 17.22 -3.56 -8.83
N ALA A 182 16.90 -2.70 -9.81
CA ALA A 182 17.07 -2.99 -11.25
C ALA A 182 18.53 -2.91 -11.76
N GLY A 183 19.51 -2.58 -10.90
CA GLY A 183 20.89 -2.27 -11.30
C GLY A 183 21.76 -3.43 -11.78
N SER A 184 21.30 -4.69 -11.67
CA SER A 184 21.98 -5.85 -12.26
C SER A 184 20.97 -6.99 -12.51
N GLY A 185 21.30 -7.91 -13.42
CA GLY A 185 20.46 -9.08 -13.70
C GLY A 185 20.15 -9.88 -12.43
N CYS A 186 18.98 -10.52 -12.37
CA CYS A 186 18.55 -11.24 -11.19
C CYS A 186 19.51 -12.42 -10.87
N LEU A 187 20.28 -12.28 -9.79
CA LEU A 187 21.25 -13.30 -9.38
C LEU A 187 20.57 -14.60 -8.98
N SER A 188 19.42 -14.56 -8.31
CA SER A 188 18.68 -15.76 -7.96
C SER A 188 18.19 -16.52 -9.20
N ALA A 189 17.79 -15.80 -10.26
CA ALA A 189 17.48 -16.43 -11.54
C ALA A 189 18.71 -17.11 -12.15
N SER A 190 19.87 -16.43 -12.12
CA SER A 190 21.15 -17.02 -12.55
C SER A 190 21.54 -18.26 -11.74
N PHE A 191 21.35 -18.24 -10.42
CA PHE A 191 21.63 -19.40 -9.56
C PHE A 191 20.66 -20.56 -9.80
N ALA A 192 19.38 -20.27 -10.01
CA ALA A 192 18.37 -21.28 -10.34
C ALA A 192 18.69 -21.94 -11.68
N GLU A 193 19.08 -21.16 -12.70
CA GLU A 193 19.50 -21.67 -14.01
C GLU A 193 20.73 -22.58 -13.90
N ARG A 194 21.76 -22.15 -13.16
CA ARG A 194 22.95 -23.00 -12.91
C ARG A 194 22.58 -24.29 -12.18
N SER A 195 21.74 -24.22 -11.16
CA SER A 195 21.30 -25.39 -10.40
C SER A 195 20.49 -26.37 -11.23
N LEU A 196 19.64 -25.86 -12.11
CA LEU A 196 18.88 -26.64 -13.08
C LEU A 196 19.82 -27.40 -14.02
N HIS A 197 20.74 -26.69 -14.68
CA HIS A 197 21.69 -27.33 -15.59
C HIS A 197 22.60 -28.34 -14.90
N ARG A 198 23.11 -28.04 -13.70
CA ARG A 198 23.90 -29.01 -12.91
C ARG A 198 23.13 -30.30 -12.62
N SER A 199 21.84 -30.18 -12.31
CA SER A 199 21.02 -31.35 -11.96
C SER A 199 20.68 -32.20 -13.19
N VAL A 200 20.33 -31.55 -14.30
CA VAL A 200 20.10 -32.23 -15.57
C VAL A 200 21.39 -32.86 -16.11
N GLY A 201 22.54 -32.20 -15.97
CA GLY A 201 23.83 -32.75 -16.37
C GLY A 201 24.25 -34.01 -15.60
N ARG A 202 23.73 -34.22 -14.39
CA ARG A 202 23.90 -35.48 -13.63
C ARG A 202 22.89 -36.56 -14.02
N GLY A 203 21.93 -36.25 -14.87
CA GLY A 203 20.81 -37.12 -15.22
C GLY A 203 19.73 -37.21 -14.13
N ASP A 204 19.62 -36.19 -13.27
CA ASP A 204 18.53 -36.10 -12.29
C ASP A 204 17.23 -35.63 -12.99
N GLU A 205 16.09 -36.21 -12.63
CA GLU A 205 14.77 -35.63 -12.91
C GLU A 205 14.58 -34.41 -11.99
N VAL A 206 14.13 -33.27 -12.53
CA VAL A 206 14.07 -32.01 -11.78
C VAL A 206 12.64 -31.54 -11.55
N VAL A 207 12.33 -31.18 -10.30
CA VAL A 207 11.11 -30.44 -9.93
C VAL A 207 11.40 -28.97 -9.65
N VAL A 208 10.64 -28.10 -10.30
CA VAL A 208 10.59 -26.67 -9.97
C VAL A 208 9.60 -26.48 -8.83
N VAL A 209 10.08 -25.91 -7.72
CA VAL A 209 9.29 -25.70 -6.51
C VAL A 209 8.91 -24.24 -6.34
N GLY A 210 7.64 -24.00 -6.03
CA GLY A 210 7.07 -22.67 -5.84
C GLY A 210 6.57 -22.03 -7.13
N ALA A 211 5.61 -21.11 -6.99
CA ALA A 211 5.16 -20.26 -8.07
C ALA A 211 5.85 -18.89 -7.95
N PRO A 212 6.43 -18.35 -9.04
CA PRO A 212 6.86 -16.96 -9.05
C PRO A 212 5.65 -16.05 -8.75
N ALA A 213 5.84 -15.05 -7.90
CA ALA A 213 4.85 -13.99 -7.75
C ALA A 213 4.59 -13.31 -9.11
N PRO A 214 3.41 -12.71 -9.36
CA PRO A 214 3.09 -12.07 -10.63
C PRO A 214 4.15 -11.05 -11.06
N GLY A 215 4.55 -11.13 -12.34
CA GLY A 215 5.62 -10.30 -12.92
C GLY A 215 7.04 -10.73 -12.53
N THR A 216 7.22 -11.61 -11.55
CA THR A 216 8.55 -12.07 -11.11
C THR A 216 9.08 -13.25 -11.93
N GLY A 217 10.29 -13.70 -11.61
CA GLY A 217 10.90 -14.89 -12.23
C GLY A 217 11.71 -14.61 -13.49
N GLY A 218 11.66 -13.40 -14.06
CA GLY A 218 12.55 -12.99 -15.16
C GLY A 218 12.43 -13.84 -16.43
N GLY A 219 11.32 -14.56 -16.62
CA GLY A 219 11.15 -15.51 -17.72
C GLY A 219 11.95 -16.81 -17.58
N TRP A 220 12.34 -17.19 -16.35
CA TRP A 220 13.04 -18.43 -16.05
C TRP A 220 12.11 -19.67 -16.14
N PRO A 221 12.60 -20.84 -16.62
CA PRO A 221 13.93 -21.06 -17.20
C PRO A 221 14.05 -20.52 -18.63
N HIS A 222 15.23 -20.00 -18.99
CA HIS A 222 15.45 -19.40 -20.31
C HIS A 222 15.58 -20.45 -21.42
N ARG A 223 16.10 -21.63 -21.07
CA ARG A 223 16.15 -22.79 -21.95
C ARG A 223 15.66 -24.01 -21.19
N ALA A 224 14.42 -24.42 -21.45
CA ALA A 224 13.94 -25.69 -20.93
C ALA A 224 14.79 -26.83 -21.57
N PRO A 225 15.44 -27.69 -20.78
CA PRO A 225 16.10 -28.86 -21.32
C PRO A 225 15.05 -29.79 -21.96
N ASP A 226 15.46 -30.66 -22.90
CA ASP A 226 14.56 -31.60 -23.60
C ASP A 226 13.81 -32.55 -22.63
N ALA A 227 14.30 -32.69 -21.40
CA ALA A 227 13.61 -33.38 -20.32
C ALA A 227 12.46 -32.53 -19.75
N ALA A 228 11.25 -33.09 -19.77
CA ALA A 228 10.07 -32.46 -19.17
C ALA A 228 10.29 -32.15 -17.67
N LEU A 229 10.44 -30.86 -17.34
CA LEU A 229 10.55 -30.38 -15.96
C LEU A 229 9.24 -30.58 -15.22
N LYS A 230 9.30 -31.18 -14.03
CA LYS A 230 8.14 -31.23 -13.14
C LYS A 230 7.94 -29.90 -12.42
N ARG A 231 6.72 -29.64 -11.97
CA ARG A 231 6.38 -28.46 -11.16
C ARG A 231 5.60 -28.86 -9.92
N ALA A 232 5.91 -28.24 -8.79
CA ALA A 232 5.14 -28.33 -7.56
C ALA A 232 5.01 -26.94 -6.95
N THR A 233 3.84 -26.33 -7.09
CA THR A 233 3.50 -25.00 -6.55
C THR A 233 2.53 -25.09 -5.36
N THR A 234 2.02 -26.27 -5.05
CA THR A 234 1.13 -26.50 -3.90
C THR A 234 1.51 -27.78 -3.16
N LEU A 235 1.08 -27.89 -1.91
CA LEU A 235 1.25 -29.12 -1.13
C LEU A 235 0.59 -30.32 -1.81
N ALA A 236 -0.61 -30.16 -2.37
CA ALA A 236 -1.33 -31.24 -3.06
C ALA A 236 -0.59 -31.75 -4.30
N GLN A 237 0.00 -30.84 -5.10
CA GLN A 237 0.86 -31.24 -6.22
C GLN A 237 2.11 -31.97 -5.74
N ALA A 238 2.70 -31.52 -4.63
CA ALA A 238 3.85 -32.17 -4.02
C ALA A 238 3.52 -33.58 -3.49
N GLU A 239 2.29 -33.82 -3.03
CA GLU A 239 1.79 -35.14 -2.62
C GLU A 239 1.46 -36.05 -3.81
N ALA A 240 0.94 -35.50 -4.89
CA ALA A 240 0.57 -36.26 -6.09
C ALA A 240 1.74 -36.50 -7.07
N LEU A 241 2.90 -35.89 -6.82
CA LEU A 241 4.02 -35.92 -7.76
C LEU A 241 4.52 -37.34 -8.00
N THR A 242 4.59 -37.76 -9.26
CA THR A 242 5.20 -39.03 -9.68
C THR A 242 6.62 -38.77 -10.18
N VAL A 243 7.58 -39.60 -9.76
CA VAL A 243 9.01 -39.47 -10.10
C VAL A 243 9.48 -40.83 -10.62
N LYS A 244 10.22 -40.85 -11.73
CA LYS A 244 10.66 -42.09 -12.37
C LYS A 244 11.68 -42.84 -11.52
N ASP A 245 12.67 -42.10 -11.04
CA ASP A 245 13.72 -42.60 -10.16
C ASP A 245 13.87 -41.68 -8.94
N PRO A 246 13.30 -42.05 -7.77
CA PRO A 246 13.45 -41.31 -6.52
C PRO A 246 14.90 -41.05 -6.08
N GLU A 247 15.85 -41.85 -6.56
CA GLU A 247 17.28 -41.74 -6.25
C GLU A 247 17.99 -40.68 -7.09
N ARG A 248 17.42 -40.35 -8.25
CA ARG A 248 17.91 -39.35 -9.21
C ARG A 248 16.89 -38.22 -9.35
N PHE A 249 16.53 -37.63 -8.21
CA PHE A 249 15.54 -36.57 -8.15
C PHE A 249 16.10 -35.33 -7.46
N ALA A 250 15.94 -34.18 -8.11
CA ALA A 250 16.44 -32.90 -7.62
C ALA A 250 15.39 -31.80 -7.67
N PHE A 251 15.52 -30.78 -6.82
CA PHE A 251 14.69 -29.58 -6.88
C PHE A 251 15.48 -28.30 -7.18
N VAL A 252 14.78 -27.36 -7.80
CA VAL A 252 15.19 -25.96 -7.93
C VAL A 252 14.03 -25.09 -7.50
N VAL A 253 14.30 -24.02 -6.74
CA VAL A 253 13.26 -23.06 -6.35
C VAL A 253 13.05 -22.07 -7.48
N ALA A 254 11.80 -21.83 -7.85
CA ALA A 254 11.46 -20.86 -8.88
C ALA A 254 11.89 -19.45 -8.43
N PRO A 255 12.63 -18.67 -9.25
CA PRO A 255 12.98 -17.31 -8.91
C PRO A 255 11.73 -16.45 -8.68
N GLY A 256 11.72 -15.65 -7.61
CA GLY A 256 10.56 -14.84 -7.22
C GLY A 256 9.44 -15.61 -6.52
N ALA A 257 9.65 -16.89 -6.17
CA ALA A 257 8.75 -17.60 -5.28
C ALA A 257 8.90 -17.16 -3.82
N VAL A 258 7.81 -17.23 -3.07
CA VAL A 258 7.80 -17.04 -1.61
C VAL A 258 8.53 -18.22 -0.95
N VAL A 259 9.66 -17.96 -0.30
CA VAL A 259 10.56 -18.99 0.23
C VAL A 259 9.88 -19.83 1.32
N SER A 260 9.07 -19.21 2.18
CA SER A 260 8.32 -19.90 3.23
C SER A 260 7.30 -20.91 2.66
N GLU A 261 6.61 -20.57 1.56
CA GLU A 261 5.73 -21.50 0.85
C GLU A 261 6.51 -22.65 0.19
N ALA A 262 7.61 -22.32 -0.48
CA ALA A 262 8.51 -23.30 -1.09
C ALA A 262 9.06 -24.28 -0.05
N ALA A 263 9.44 -23.80 1.14
CA ALA A 263 9.89 -24.64 2.25
C ALA A 263 8.80 -25.63 2.71
N GLY A 264 7.53 -25.20 2.73
CA GLY A 264 6.38 -26.06 3.01
C GLY A 264 6.25 -27.21 2.01
N ILE A 265 6.41 -26.92 0.71
CA ILE A 265 6.41 -27.91 -0.37
C ILE A 265 7.60 -28.86 -0.25
N LEU A 266 8.81 -28.31 -0.01
CA LEU A 266 10.02 -29.11 0.15
C LEU A 266 9.94 -30.08 1.34
N ARG A 267 9.24 -29.71 2.41
CA ARG A 267 9.00 -30.61 3.55
C ARG A 267 8.18 -31.84 3.12
N VAL A 268 7.16 -31.66 2.28
CA VAL A 268 6.39 -32.77 1.70
C VAL A 268 7.27 -33.63 0.80
N LEU A 269 8.00 -32.99 -0.12
CA LEU A 269 8.84 -33.71 -1.08
C LEU A 269 9.96 -34.49 -0.38
N ARG A 270 10.62 -33.94 0.65
CA ARG A 270 11.65 -34.66 1.42
C ARG A 270 11.10 -35.82 2.22
N ARG A 271 9.86 -35.71 2.72
CA ARG A 271 9.18 -36.83 3.39
C ARG A 271 8.90 -37.98 2.41
N ARG A 272 8.51 -37.66 1.17
CA ARG A 272 8.21 -38.65 0.12
C ARG A 272 9.46 -39.19 -0.57
N PHE A 273 10.49 -38.36 -0.74
CA PHE A 273 11.73 -38.65 -1.45
C PHE A 273 12.92 -38.25 -0.57
N PRO A 274 13.36 -39.11 0.37
CA PRO A 274 14.39 -38.76 1.36
C PRO A 274 15.76 -38.40 0.77
N ARG A 275 16.08 -38.88 -0.45
CA ARG A 275 17.33 -38.57 -1.16
C ARG A 275 17.23 -37.39 -2.13
N LEU A 276 16.13 -36.63 -2.06
CA LEU A 276 15.92 -35.42 -2.86
C LEU A 276 17.10 -34.45 -2.72
N ARG A 277 17.79 -34.20 -3.85
CA ARG A 277 18.88 -33.22 -3.95
C ARG A 277 18.32 -31.84 -4.25
N GLY A 278 19.09 -30.78 -4.00
CA GLY A 278 18.54 -29.43 -4.07
C GLY A 278 19.53 -28.35 -4.41
N GLN A 279 19.00 -27.28 -4.99
CA GLN A 279 19.61 -25.96 -4.97
C GLN A 279 19.99 -25.56 -3.53
N HIS A 280 21.16 -24.96 -3.35
CA HIS A 280 21.65 -24.57 -2.03
C HIS A 280 20.80 -23.40 -1.48
N PRO A 281 20.40 -23.36 -0.20
CA PRO A 281 19.52 -22.31 0.33
C PRO A 281 20.06 -20.87 0.14
N TRP A 282 21.39 -20.70 0.15
CA TRP A 282 22.04 -19.40 -0.10
C TRP A 282 21.84 -18.89 -1.54
N GLU A 283 21.41 -19.74 -2.47
CA GLU A 283 21.12 -19.39 -3.86
C GLU A 283 19.66 -18.87 -4.05
N TRP A 284 18.84 -18.88 -2.99
CA TRP A 284 17.43 -18.45 -3.04
C TRP A 284 17.29 -16.95 -2.79
N CYS A 285 16.28 -16.31 -3.38
CA CYS A 285 15.93 -14.92 -3.10
C CYS A 285 14.88 -14.84 -1.99
N CYS A 286 15.15 -14.09 -0.92
CA CYS A 286 14.19 -13.83 0.15
C CYS A 286 13.36 -12.57 -0.06
N THR A 287 13.68 -11.72 -1.04
CA THR A 287 13.03 -10.40 -1.21
C THR A 287 11.51 -10.49 -1.32
N THR A 288 11.00 -11.44 -2.09
CA THR A 288 9.55 -11.64 -2.21
C THR A 288 8.94 -12.15 -0.90
N ASP A 289 9.63 -13.01 -0.16
CA ASP A 289 9.19 -13.53 1.14
C ASP A 289 9.19 -12.45 2.23
N ASP A 290 10.23 -11.60 2.27
CA ASP A 290 10.35 -10.47 3.17
C ASP A 290 9.23 -9.45 2.94
N LEU A 291 8.98 -9.12 1.68
CA LEU A 291 7.91 -8.21 1.28
C LEU A 291 6.53 -8.79 1.63
N ASP A 292 6.31 -10.06 1.31
CA ASP A 292 5.08 -10.79 1.58
C ASP A 292 4.77 -10.93 3.08
N THR A 293 5.82 -11.12 3.90
CA THR A 293 5.73 -11.14 5.36
C THR A 293 5.44 -9.75 5.92
N ALA A 294 6.16 -8.73 5.47
CA ALA A 294 5.99 -7.36 5.95
C ALA A 294 4.59 -6.83 5.64
N VAL A 295 4.15 -6.96 4.39
CA VAL A 295 2.81 -6.57 3.94
C VAL A 295 1.74 -7.37 4.68
N GLY A 296 1.92 -8.69 4.81
CA GLY A 296 1.00 -9.54 5.58
C GLY A 296 0.82 -9.07 7.03
N SER A 297 1.93 -8.73 7.70
CA SER A 297 1.90 -8.27 9.10
C SER A 297 1.15 -6.95 9.32
N VAL A 298 1.20 -6.06 8.32
CA VAL A 298 0.54 -4.75 8.34
C VAL A 298 -0.95 -4.89 8.01
N LEU A 299 -1.27 -5.68 6.97
CA LEU A 299 -2.66 -5.92 6.59
C LEU A 299 -3.43 -6.70 7.66
N ALA A 300 -2.79 -7.60 8.41
CA ALA A 300 -3.40 -8.32 9.52
C ALA A 300 -3.92 -7.41 10.65
N GLN A 301 -3.44 -6.17 10.73
CA GLN A 301 -3.84 -5.17 11.73
C GLN A 301 -4.74 -4.07 11.15
N SER A 302 -5.06 -4.14 9.85
CA SER A 302 -5.71 -3.08 9.09
C SER A 302 -7.19 -3.38 8.84
N ASP A 303 -8.04 -2.38 9.03
CA ASP A 303 -9.45 -2.43 8.66
C ASP A 303 -9.68 -2.07 7.19
N ALA A 304 -8.76 -1.30 6.61
CA ALA A 304 -8.77 -0.86 5.23
C ALA A 304 -7.36 -0.63 4.69
N LEU A 305 -7.22 -0.79 3.37
CA LEU A 305 -6.04 -0.49 2.57
C LEU A 305 -6.39 0.60 1.57
N LEU A 306 -5.74 1.76 1.68
CA LEU A 306 -5.79 2.84 0.70
C LEU A 306 -4.51 2.79 -0.14
N VAL A 307 -4.66 2.72 -1.46
CA VAL A 307 -3.54 2.75 -2.40
C VAL A 307 -3.56 4.09 -3.12
N THR A 308 -2.46 4.83 -3.06
CA THR A 308 -2.29 6.13 -3.70
C THR A 308 -1.19 6.09 -4.75
N GLY A 309 -1.47 6.69 -5.90
CA GLY A 309 -0.61 6.64 -7.09
C GLY A 309 -0.95 5.46 -8.01
N GLY A 310 -0.66 5.61 -9.30
CA GLY A 310 -1.00 4.64 -10.35
C GLY A 310 0.14 3.66 -10.69
N GLY A 311 0.89 3.21 -9.68
CA GLY A 311 2.10 2.41 -9.89
C GLY A 311 1.90 0.91 -9.73
N ASP A 312 2.47 0.15 -10.67
CA ASP A 312 2.66 -1.31 -10.57
C ASP A 312 3.94 -1.63 -9.76
N SER A 313 3.96 -1.23 -8.48
CA SER A 313 5.08 -1.54 -7.59
C SER A 313 4.97 -2.96 -7.02
N PRO A 314 6.10 -3.62 -6.72
CA PRO A 314 6.11 -4.91 -6.02
C PRO A 314 5.31 -4.86 -4.70
N LEU A 315 5.47 -3.79 -3.93
CA LEU A 315 4.71 -3.53 -2.71
C LEU A 315 3.19 -3.51 -2.94
N VAL A 316 2.71 -2.76 -3.94
CA VAL A 316 1.27 -2.66 -4.24
C VAL A 316 0.73 -4.00 -4.73
N ARG A 317 1.41 -4.68 -5.67
CA ARG A 317 0.98 -6.01 -6.13
C ARG A 317 0.85 -6.99 -4.98
N THR A 318 1.86 -7.05 -4.11
CA THR A 318 1.86 -7.94 -2.95
C THR A 318 0.71 -7.61 -2.00
N ALA A 319 0.46 -6.33 -1.74
CA ALA A 319 -0.65 -5.89 -0.90
C ALA A 319 -2.02 -6.23 -1.47
N LEU A 320 -2.22 -6.06 -2.79
CA LEU A 320 -3.47 -6.43 -3.45
C LEU A 320 -3.73 -7.94 -3.39
N VAL A 321 -2.70 -8.75 -3.64
CA VAL A 321 -2.80 -10.23 -3.53
C VAL A 321 -3.14 -10.65 -2.10
N ARG A 322 -2.46 -10.07 -1.11
CA ARG A 322 -2.73 -10.36 0.31
C ARG A 322 -4.11 -9.90 0.76
N ALA A 323 -4.53 -8.70 0.37
CA ALA A 323 -5.83 -8.15 0.72
C ALA A 323 -6.99 -8.98 0.14
N ALA A 324 -6.82 -9.54 -1.06
CA ALA A 324 -7.80 -10.47 -1.64
C ALA A 324 -7.98 -11.74 -0.80
N GLY A 325 -6.94 -12.22 -0.11
CA GLY A 325 -6.99 -13.38 0.77
C GLY A 325 -7.46 -13.09 2.20
N SER A 326 -7.25 -11.87 2.70
CA SER A 326 -7.60 -11.48 4.07
C SER A 326 -8.95 -10.77 4.21
N GLY A 327 -9.57 -10.36 3.10
CA GLY A 327 -10.84 -9.62 3.11
C GLY A 327 -10.73 -8.16 3.55
N VAL A 328 -9.51 -7.64 3.69
CA VAL A 328 -9.28 -6.21 3.98
C VAL A 328 -9.85 -5.37 2.84
N ARG A 329 -10.64 -4.34 3.17
CA ARG A 329 -11.24 -3.46 2.17
C ARG A 329 -10.15 -2.67 1.45
N VAL A 330 -10.14 -2.74 0.13
CA VAL A 330 -9.16 -2.04 -0.70
C VAL A 330 -9.82 -0.88 -1.45
N ARG A 331 -9.21 0.29 -1.38
CA ARG A 331 -9.59 1.45 -2.19
C ARG A 331 -8.37 2.06 -2.85
N GLU A 332 -8.39 2.09 -4.19
CA GLU A 332 -7.50 2.95 -4.95
C GLU A 332 -8.01 4.40 -4.89
N VAL A 333 -7.13 5.32 -4.49
CA VAL A 333 -7.41 6.74 -4.34
C VAL A 333 -6.58 7.50 -5.36
N THR A 334 -7.16 7.69 -6.56
CA THR A 334 -6.60 8.53 -7.62
C THR A 334 -6.85 10.02 -7.39
N SER A 335 -7.91 10.35 -6.65
CA SER A 335 -8.35 11.71 -6.35
C SER A 335 -9.28 11.74 -5.13
N LEU A 336 -9.31 12.85 -4.39
CA LEU A 336 -10.11 12.96 -3.17
C LEU A 336 -11.63 12.90 -3.40
N ASP A 337 -12.12 13.29 -4.57
CA ASP A 337 -13.54 13.21 -4.91
C ASP A 337 -14.05 11.77 -5.03
N ARG A 338 -13.14 10.80 -5.15
CA ARG A 338 -13.42 9.35 -5.19
C ARG A 338 -13.44 8.71 -3.80
N LEU A 339 -12.80 9.34 -2.81
CA LEU A 339 -12.79 8.86 -1.44
C LEU A 339 -14.20 8.98 -0.82
N ARG A 340 -14.67 7.93 -0.17
CA ARG A 340 -15.98 7.88 0.50
C ARG A 340 -15.82 7.65 2.00
N PRO A 341 -16.81 8.04 2.83
CA PRO A 341 -16.76 7.80 4.27
C PRO A 341 -16.52 6.32 4.61
N GLU A 342 -17.19 5.40 3.91
CA GLU A 342 -17.04 3.97 4.12
C GLU A 342 -15.61 3.48 3.88
N ASP A 343 -14.87 4.06 2.94
CA ASP A 343 -13.48 3.67 2.64
C ASP A 343 -12.53 3.93 3.82
N VAL A 344 -12.90 4.88 4.69
CA VAL A 344 -12.09 5.32 5.83
C VAL A 344 -12.73 4.97 7.16
N ASP A 345 -13.86 4.27 7.19
CA ASP A 345 -14.49 3.82 8.43
C ASP A 345 -13.76 2.61 9.02
N GLY A 346 -12.57 2.85 9.56
CA GLY A 346 -11.72 1.90 10.25
C GLY A 346 -10.92 2.59 11.34
N ALA A 347 -10.50 1.83 12.35
CA ALA A 347 -9.59 2.30 13.38
C ALA A 347 -8.14 2.29 12.91
N THR A 348 -7.77 1.34 12.04
CA THR A 348 -6.44 1.22 11.46
C THR A 348 -6.54 1.17 9.94
N ILE A 349 -5.88 2.11 9.26
CA ILE A 349 -5.86 2.19 7.80
C ILE A 349 -4.41 2.08 7.34
N THR A 350 -4.13 1.15 6.42
CA THR A 350 -2.85 1.14 5.72
C THR A 350 -2.92 2.08 4.53
N LEU A 351 -1.98 3.00 4.43
CA LEU A 351 -1.79 3.88 3.27
C LEU A 351 -0.53 3.47 2.51
N LEU A 352 -0.71 2.92 1.32
CA LEU A 352 0.39 2.65 0.40
C LEU A 352 0.55 3.80 -0.57
N HIS A 353 1.80 4.23 -0.73
CA HIS A 353 2.18 5.22 -1.72
C HIS A 353 3.16 4.62 -2.71
N THR A 354 2.86 4.73 -4.00
CA THR A 354 3.85 4.50 -5.04
C THR A 354 4.50 5.84 -5.38
N ALA A 355 5.77 6.01 -5.03
CA ALA A 355 6.54 7.11 -5.57
C ALA A 355 6.62 6.92 -7.10
N THR A 356 6.01 7.84 -7.86
CA THR A 356 6.29 7.94 -9.30
C THR A 356 7.75 8.36 -9.43
N GLY A 357 8.53 7.61 -10.20
CA GLY A 357 9.99 7.75 -10.26
C GLY A 357 10.50 9.17 -10.51
N THR A 358 11.78 9.34 -10.16
CA THR A 358 12.67 10.54 -10.25
C THR A 358 12.82 11.40 -8.98
N GLY A 359 12.17 11.04 -7.87
CA GLY A 359 12.55 11.57 -6.56
C GLY A 359 13.84 10.93 -6.07
N THR A 360 14.89 11.73 -5.86
CA THR A 360 16.10 11.36 -5.13
C THR A 360 15.76 10.61 -3.85
N ASP A 361 16.55 9.57 -3.59
CA ASP A 361 16.55 8.73 -2.38
C ASP A 361 16.02 9.48 -1.14
N PRO A 362 14.97 9.01 -0.45
CA PRO A 362 14.48 9.63 0.79
C PRO A 362 15.46 9.47 1.97
N ALA A 363 16.67 8.96 1.71
CA ALA A 363 17.73 8.74 2.69
C ALA A 363 18.22 10.03 3.40
N GLY A 364 17.75 11.23 3.01
CA GLY A 364 18.19 12.51 3.58
C GLY A 364 17.14 13.36 4.29
N ALA A 365 15.84 13.06 4.24
CA ALA A 365 14.81 13.93 4.82
C ALA A 365 14.56 13.60 6.30
N GLY A 366 15.21 14.34 7.20
CA GLY A 366 14.85 14.56 8.61
C GLY A 366 14.19 13.40 9.37
N GLN A 367 14.99 12.49 9.93
CA GLN A 367 14.53 11.44 10.85
C GLN A 367 14.27 12.01 12.26
N GLY A 368 13.26 12.87 12.38
CA GLY A 368 12.71 13.30 13.66
C GLY A 368 11.49 12.44 14.05
N PRO A 369 11.25 12.16 15.34
CA PRO A 369 9.98 11.59 15.78
C PRO A 369 8.81 12.50 15.35
N GLY A 370 7.91 11.98 14.52
CA GLY A 370 6.76 12.73 13.98
C GLY A 370 6.94 13.32 12.58
N ALA A 371 8.09 13.10 11.92
CA ALA A 371 8.29 13.51 10.53
C ALA A 371 7.43 12.69 9.55
N TRP A 372 6.92 13.34 8.50
CA TRP A 372 6.11 12.71 7.47
C TRP A 372 6.92 11.63 6.72
N PRO A 373 6.43 10.38 6.59
CA PRO A 373 7.23 9.26 6.08
C PRO A 373 7.31 9.16 4.55
N GLY A 374 6.74 10.10 3.80
CA GLY A 374 6.68 10.09 2.33
C GLY A 374 7.22 11.39 1.72
N PRO A 375 7.12 11.56 0.38
CA PRO A 375 7.48 12.82 -0.26
C PRO A 375 6.65 13.98 0.31
N GLU A 376 7.27 15.17 0.38
CA GLU A 376 6.63 16.34 0.96
C GLU A 376 5.39 16.80 0.19
N ASP A 377 5.23 16.37 -1.06
CA ASP A 377 4.04 16.63 -1.86
C ASP A 377 3.58 15.33 -2.55
N GLY A 378 2.26 15.20 -2.75
CA GLY A 378 1.68 14.07 -3.47
C GLY A 378 0.38 13.50 -2.85
N PRO A 379 -0.28 12.58 -3.57
CA PRO A 379 -1.62 12.09 -3.20
C PRO A 379 -1.64 11.38 -1.85
N ALA A 380 -0.56 10.71 -1.45
CA ALA A 380 -0.46 10.09 -0.13
C ALA A 380 -0.49 11.12 1.01
N ARG A 381 0.24 12.23 0.86
CA ARG A 381 0.26 13.30 1.86
C ARG A 381 -1.09 14.00 1.93
N GLU A 382 -1.72 14.21 0.80
CA GLU A 382 -3.06 14.80 0.73
C GLU A 382 -4.10 13.91 1.44
N VAL A 383 -4.09 12.60 1.17
CA VAL A 383 -4.98 11.64 1.84
C VAL A 383 -4.71 11.61 3.34
N ALA A 384 -3.45 11.56 3.77
CA ALA A 384 -3.13 11.56 5.21
C ALA A 384 -3.58 12.86 5.90
N ARG A 385 -3.31 14.03 5.31
CA ARG A 385 -3.79 15.32 5.83
C ARG A 385 -5.32 15.34 5.97
N VAL A 386 -6.04 14.78 5.00
CA VAL A 386 -7.49 14.66 5.07
C VAL A 386 -7.90 13.76 6.24
N LEU A 387 -7.24 12.62 6.44
CA LEU A 387 -7.51 11.71 7.56
C LEU A 387 -7.23 12.36 8.92
N ASP A 388 -6.23 13.23 9.03
CA ASP A 388 -5.97 14.07 10.22
C ASP A 388 -7.10 15.08 10.49
N GLY A 389 -7.79 15.50 9.43
CA GLY A 389 -9.00 16.31 9.50
C GLY A 389 -10.26 15.54 9.92
N LEU A 390 -10.24 14.21 9.79
CA LEU A 390 -11.36 13.32 10.09
C LEU A 390 -11.23 12.64 11.48
N GLY A 391 -10.34 13.14 12.32
CA GLY A 391 -10.15 12.71 13.70
C GLY A 391 -8.68 12.73 14.12
N PRO A 392 -8.37 12.50 15.41
CA PRO A 392 -6.99 12.36 15.85
C PRO A 392 -6.34 11.14 15.21
N THR A 393 -5.15 11.32 14.62
CA THR A 393 -4.51 10.29 13.79
C THR A 393 -3.08 10.04 14.24
N GLY A 394 -2.75 8.79 14.55
CA GLY A 394 -1.39 8.35 14.83
C GLY A 394 -0.73 7.74 13.59
N HIS A 395 0.46 8.20 13.22
CA HIS A 395 1.18 7.74 12.04
C HIS A 395 2.28 6.73 12.44
N VAL A 396 2.33 5.59 11.76
CA VAL A 396 3.32 4.53 12.01
C VAL A 396 3.97 4.11 10.70
N LEU A 397 5.28 4.32 10.57
CA LEU A 397 6.06 3.87 9.43
C LEU A 397 6.64 2.46 9.67
N ARG A 398 6.39 1.55 8.74
CA ARG A 398 7.06 0.25 8.63
C ARG A 398 7.96 0.25 7.39
N THR A 399 9.27 0.18 7.60
CA THR A 399 10.23 0.05 6.52
C THR A 399 10.62 -1.41 6.33
N VAL A 400 10.52 -1.88 5.09
CA VAL A 400 11.05 -3.19 4.68
C VAL A 400 12.45 -2.99 4.14
N ARG A 401 13.41 -3.75 4.67
CA ARG A 401 14.79 -3.76 4.18
C ARG A 401 15.11 -5.16 3.70
N SER A 402 15.31 -5.32 2.40
CA SER A 402 15.96 -6.50 1.83
C SER A 402 17.40 -6.10 1.49
N THR A 403 18.36 -6.46 2.32
CA THR A 403 19.78 -6.29 1.99
C THR A 403 20.19 -7.34 0.97
N HIS A 404 20.84 -6.90 -0.10
CA HIS A 404 21.60 -7.82 -0.94
C HIS A 404 22.74 -8.40 -0.08
N LEU A 405 22.75 -9.72 0.13
CA LEU A 405 23.80 -10.40 0.92
C LEU A 405 25.22 -10.31 0.31
N LEU A 406 25.39 -9.60 -0.81
CA LEU A 406 26.60 -9.65 -1.64
C LEU A 406 27.52 -8.43 -1.52
N SER A 407 27.25 -7.48 -0.63
CA SER A 407 28.11 -6.30 -0.55
C SER A 407 29.40 -6.50 0.26
N ASP A 408 29.56 -7.59 1.03
CA ASP A 408 30.61 -7.64 2.08
C ASP A 408 31.43 -8.94 2.19
N ARG A 409 31.43 -9.80 1.16
CA ARG A 409 32.44 -10.88 1.09
C ARG A 409 33.28 -10.73 -0.15
N GLY A 410 34.43 -10.08 0.04
CA GLY A 410 35.57 -10.18 -0.86
C GLY A 410 35.84 -11.63 -1.22
N ALA A 411 36.28 -11.81 -2.46
CA ALA A 411 36.66 -13.07 -3.08
C ALA A 411 37.33 -14.04 -2.11
N HIS A 412 36.59 -15.06 -1.68
CA HIS A 412 37.17 -16.34 -1.31
C HIS A 412 36.65 -17.38 -2.30
N GLU A 413 37.45 -17.55 -3.35
CA GLU A 413 37.41 -18.67 -4.27
C GLU A 413 37.84 -19.94 -3.50
N PRO A 414 37.02 -20.99 -3.41
CA PRO A 414 37.45 -22.24 -2.81
C PRO A 414 38.33 -23.00 -3.82
N ALA A 415 39.53 -23.36 -3.37
CA ALA A 415 40.47 -24.26 -4.05
C ALA A 415 39.94 -25.69 -4.17
#